data_AF-A0AAN6YY66-F1
#
_entry.id   AF-A0AAN6YY66-F1
#
_cell.length_a   1.000
_cell.length_b   1.000
_cell.length_c   1.000
_cell.angle_alpha   90.00
_cell.angle_beta   90.00
_cell.angle_gamma   90.00
#
_symmetry.space_group_name_H-M   'P 1'
#
loop_
_entity.id
_entity.type
_entity.pdbx_description
1 polymer ?
#
loop_
_entity_poly.entity_id
_entity_poly.type
_entity_poly.pdbx_seq_one_letter_code
_entity_poly.pdbx_strand_id
1 'polypeptide(L)'
;FDEFFIQLPAFRIAICREHSGAVTAKSIASHIDSQHSRLAPGDRRRIVEEASALRDDGSLAADMQDIRFPCEIMPAIDGLPVWSDGKKCVQCGHIRRTREDIQKHCRVQHGWTNPRGRGGKPGRMPAGGLGE
;
A
#
# COMPACT_ATOMS: atom_id res chain seq x y z
N PHE A 1 -12.65 -23.95 -9.81
CA PHE A 1 -11.50 -23.08 -9.45
C PHE A 1 -10.45 -23.78 -8.60
N ASP A 2 -10.85 -24.56 -7.59
CA ASP A 2 -9.95 -25.15 -6.56
C ASP A 2 -8.87 -26.12 -7.06
N GLU A 3 -9.07 -26.67 -8.26
CA GLU A 3 -8.07 -27.50 -8.95
C GLU A 3 -6.78 -26.73 -9.23
N PHE A 4 -6.89 -25.44 -9.57
CA PHE A 4 -5.75 -24.60 -9.94
C PHE A 4 -5.34 -23.63 -8.83
N PHE A 5 -6.27 -23.29 -7.95
CA PHE A 5 -6.08 -22.26 -6.94
C PHE A 5 -6.39 -22.74 -5.54
N ILE A 6 -5.59 -22.29 -4.58
CA ILE A 6 -5.87 -22.43 -3.15
C ILE A 6 -6.53 -21.14 -2.70
N GLN A 7 -7.78 -21.21 -2.25
CA GLN A 7 -8.49 -20.05 -1.72
C GLN A 7 -8.04 -19.76 -0.29
N LEU A 8 -7.76 -18.49 0.02
CA LEU A 8 -7.52 -17.99 1.36
C LEU A 8 -8.46 -16.82 1.67
N PRO A 9 -9.73 -17.11 2.02
CA PRO A 9 -10.75 -16.07 2.21
C PRO A 9 -10.40 -15.07 3.33
N ALA A 10 -9.69 -15.52 4.37
CA ALA A 10 -9.21 -14.67 5.46
C ALA A 10 -8.34 -13.51 4.96
N PHE A 11 -7.53 -13.76 3.92
CA PHE A 11 -6.65 -12.78 3.30
C PHE A 11 -7.23 -12.17 2.01
N ARG A 12 -8.40 -12.66 1.57
CA ARG A 12 -9.06 -12.30 0.32
C ARG A 12 -8.20 -12.55 -0.93
N ILE A 13 -7.47 -13.65 -0.96
CA ILE A 13 -6.62 -14.01 -2.10
C ILE A 13 -6.85 -15.44 -2.52
N ALA A 14 -6.49 -15.73 -3.77
CA ALA A 14 -6.31 -17.08 -4.27
C ALA A 14 -4.83 -17.27 -4.64
N ILE A 15 -4.25 -18.42 -4.33
CA ILE A 15 -2.86 -18.75 -4.66
C ILE A 15 -2.85 -19.76 -5.79
N CYS A 16 -2.18 -19.45 -6.90
CA CYS A 16 -1.97 -20.42 -7.97
C CYS A 16 -1.10 -21.58 -7.46
N ARG A 17 -1.54 -22.83 -7.66
CA ARG A 17 -0.82 -24.03 -7.21
C ARG A 17 0.51 -24.26 -7.93
N GLU A 18 0.60 -23.91 -9.21
CA GLU A 18 1.84 -24.09 -9.99
C GLU A 18 2.86 -22.98 -9.72
N HIS A 19 2.40 -21.74 -9.65
CA HIS A 19 3.29 -20.57 -9.60
C HIS A 19 3.50 -20.02 -8.19
N SER A 20 2.74 -20.49 -7.20
CA SER A 20 2.74 -20.01 -5.80
C SER A 20 2.51 -18.49 -5.67
N GLY A 21 1.94 -17.86 -6.71
CA GLY A 21 1.63 -16.44 -6.74
C GLY A 21 0.20 -16.16 -6.28
N ALA A 22 0.02 -15.13 -5.46
CA ALA A 22 -1.29 -14.63 -5.09
C ALA A 22 -1.93 -13.87 -6.26
N VAL A 23 -3.21 -14.12 -6.50
CA VAL A 23 -4.02 -13.45 -7.51
C VAL A 23 -5.26 -12.81 -6.91
N THR A 24 -5.70 -11.73 -7.53
CA THR A 24 -6.95 -11.03 -7.26
C THR A 24 -7.94 -11.27 -8.40
N ALA A 25 -9.20 -10.89 -8.22
CA ALA A 25 -10.20 -11.00 -9.28
C ALA A 25 -9.81 -10.21 -10.55
N LYS A 26 -9.08 -9.09 -10.39
CA LYS A 26 -8.56 -8.30 -11.51
C LYS A 26 -7.35 -8.95 -12.19
N SER A 27 -6.46 -9.59 -11.44
CA SER A 27 -5.20 -10.14 -11.99
C SER A 27 -5.35 -11.55 -12.55
N ILE A 28 -6.40 -12.30 -12.18
CA ILE A 28 -6.52 -13.72 -12.51
C ILE A 28 -6.61 -14.00 -14.01
N ALA A 29 -7.35 -13.17 -14.78
CA ALA A 29 -7.49 -13.36 -16.22
C ALA A 29 -6.12 -13.25 -16.92
N SER A 30 -5.38 -12.18 -16.61
CA SER A 30 -4.03 -11.96 -17.15
C SER A 30 -3.05 -13.06 -16.72
N HIS A 31 -3.14 -13.52 -15.47
CA HIS A 31 -2.32 -14.62 -14.97
C HIS A 31 -2.57 -15.92 -15.75
N ILE A 32 -3.84 -16.30 -15.95
CA ILE A 32 -4.19 -17.53 -16.66
C ILE A 32 -3.80 -17.45 -18.14
N ASP A 33 -4.03 -16.31 -18.80
CA ASP A 33 -3.69 -16.19 -20.22
C ASP A 33 -2.18 -16.24 -20.49
N SER A 34 -1.38 -15.70 -19.58
CA SER A 34 0.08 -15.69 -19.72
C SER A 34 0.73 -16.99 -19.22
N GLN A 35 0.31 -17.50 -18.07
CA GLN A 35 0.99 -18.62 -17.39
C GLN A 35 0.30 -19.98 -17.59
N HIS A 36 -0.99 -19.99 -17.93
CA HIS A 36 -1.76 -21.20 -18.19
C HIS A 36 -2.30 -21.23 -19.62
N SER A 37 -1.47 -20.83 -20.58
CA SER A 37 -1.80 -20.76 -22.01
C SER A 37 -2.15 -22.11 -22.66
N ARG A 38 -1.97 -23.22 -21.93
CA ARG A 38 -2.36 -24.57 -22.35
C ARG A 38 -3.81 -24.93 -22.00
N LEU A 39 -4.42 -24.22 -21.05
CA LEU A 39 -5.82 -24.43 -20.71
C LEU A 39 -6.72 -24.06 -21.89
N ALA A 40 -7.77 -24.86 -22.10
CA ALA A 40 -8.75 -24.58 -23.14
C ALA A 40 -9.47 -23.24 -22.83
N PRO A 41 -9.87 -22.47 -23.86
CA PRO A 41 -10.54 -21.18 -23.65
C PRO A 41 -11.78 -21.25 -22.74
N GLY A 42 -12.54 -22.35 -22.82
CA GLY A 42 -13.72 -22.57 -21.97
C GLY A 42 -13.36 -22.70 -20.48
N ASP A 43 -12.25 -23.39 -20.18
CA ASP A 43 -11.79 -23.54 -18.79
C ASP A 43 -11.30 -22.23 -18.21
N ARG A 44 -10.54 -21.44 -18.99
CA ARG A 44 -10.09 -20.11 -18.56
C ARG A 44 -11.27 -19.20 -18.24
N ARG A 45 -12.27 -19.18 -19.13
CA ARG A 45 -13.49 -18.39 -18.94
C ARG A 45 -14.22 -18.81 -17.68
N ARG A 46 -14.41 -20.10 -17.46
CA ARG A 46 -15.04 -20.65 -16.24
C ARG A 46 -14.30 -20.22 -14.98
N ILE A 47 -12.97 -20.26 -14.97
CA ILE A 47 -12.17 -19.83 -13.82
C ILE A 47 -12.35 -18.33 -13.55
N VAL A 48 -12.38 -17.48 -14.59
CA VAL A 48 -12.58 -16.03 -14.44
C VAL A 48 -14.00 -15.70 -13.95
N GLU A 49 -15.01 -16.43 -14.42
CA GLU A 49 -16.40 -16.29 -13.95
C GLU A 49 -16.51 -16.68 -12.47
N GLU A 50 -15.91 -17.79 -12.06
CA GLU A 50 -15.87 -18.23 -10.66
C GLU A 50 -15.11 -17.22 -9.77
N ALA A 51 -14.00 -16.66 -10.25
CA ALA A 51 -13.28 -15.59 -9.56
C ALA A 51 -14.12 -14.31 -9.38
N SER A 52 -14.99 -14.02 -10.34
CA SER A 52 -15.90 -12.88 -10.26
C SER A 52 -16.97 -13.11 -9.20
N ALA A 53 -17.51 -14.33 -9.09
CA ALA A 53 -18.43 -14.69 -8.01
C ALA A 53 -17.76 -14.58 -6.62
N LEU A 54 -16.52 -15.05 -6.48
CA LEU A 54 -15.73 -14.92 -5.24
C LEU A 54 -15.38 -13.47 -4.91
N ARG A 55 -15.30 -12.58 -5.90
CA ARG A 55 -15.18 -11.14 -5.65
C ARG A 55 -16.47 -10.60 -5.07
N ASP A 56 -17.60 -10.96 -5.66
CA ASP A 56 -18.91 -10.43 -5.30
C ASP A 56 -19.38 -10.93 -3.92
N ASP A 57 -18.96 -12.12 -3.49
CA ASP A 57 -19.16 -12.64 -2.12
C ASP A 57 -18.14 -12.12 -1.09
N GLY A 58 -17.08 -11.43 -1.54
CA GLY A 58 -16.06 -10.82 -0.69
C GLY A 58 -14.92 -11.76 -0.24
N SER A 59 -14.87 -12.99 -0.76
CA SER A 59 -13.81 -13.98 -0.49
C SER A 59 -12.54 -13.74 -1.31
N LEU A 60 -12.62 -12.97 -2.40
CA LEU A 60 -11.50 -12.59 -3.25
C LEU A 60 -11.43 -11.08 -3.42
N ALA A 61 -10.23 -10.52 -3.25
CA ALA A 61 -9.95 -9.11 -3.42
C ALA A 61 -10.18 -8.70 -4.88
N ALA A 62 -10.76 -7.51 -5.09
CA ALA A 62 -10.90 -6.95 -6.43
C ALA A 62 -9.52 -6.53 -6.97
N ASP A 63 -8.75 -5.79 -6.16
CA ASP A 63 -7.39 -5.36 -6.49
C ASP A 63 -6.43 -5.58 -5.30
N MET A 64 -5.14 -5.31 -5.51
CA MET A 64 -4.10 -5.51 -4.48
C MET A 64 -4.35 -4.70 -3.20
N GLN A 65 -5.06 -3.57 -3.30
CA GLN A 65 -5.39 -2.73 -2.15
C GLN A 65 -6.44 -3.36 -1.23
N ASP A 66 -7.24 -4.31 -1.75
CA ASP A 66 -8.31 -4.98 -1.00
C ASP A 66 -7.83 -6.27 -0.31
N ILE A 67 -6.55 -6.63 -0.53
CA ILE A 67 -5.91 -7.77 0.12
C ILE A 67 -5.83 -7.51 1.63
N ARG A 68 -6.30 -8.47 2.41
CA ARG A 68 -6.12 -8.46 3.86
C ARG A 68 -4.79 -9.11 4.18
N PHE A 69 -3.79 -8.30 4.50
CA PHE A 69 -2.54 -8.85 5.00
C PHE A 69 -2.73 -9.36 6.43
N PRO A 70 -2.05 -10.47 6.82
CA PRO A 70 -1.97 -10.85 8.22
C PRO A 70 -1.41 -9.67 9.00
N CYS A 71 -2.24 -9.06 9.85
CA CYS A 71 -1.83 -8.04 10.77
C CYS A 71 -1.82 -8.67 12.15
N GLU A 72 -0.63 -9.03 12.63
CA GLU A 72 -0.44 -9.22 14.07
C GLU A 72 -0.42 -7.83 14.69
N ILE A 73 -1.59 -7.35 15.11
CA ILE A 73 -1.64 -6.22 16.03
C ILE A 73 -1.16 -6.75 17.36
N MET A 74 0.13 -6.60 17.63
CA MET A 74 0.67 -6.84 18.96
C MET A 74 0.01 -5.84 19.91
N PRO A 75 -0.57 -6.28 21.04
CA PRO A 75 -1.03 -5.37 22.06
C PRO A 75 0.15 -4.51 22.56
N ALA A 76 -0.17 -3.34 23.09
CA ALA A 76 0.82 -2.53 23.78
C ALA A 76 1.51 -3.39 24.84
N ILE A 77 2.83 -3.34 24.87
CA ILE A 77 3.60 -4.04 25.91
C ILE A 77 3.35 -3.30 27.22
N ASP A 78 2.85 -4.02 28.23
CA ASP A 78 2.60 -3.45 29.56
C ASP A 78 3.87 -2.77 30.11
N GLY A 79 3.68 -1.56 30.64
CA GLY A 79 4.77 -0.74 31.15
C GLY A 79 5.52 0.08 30.10
N LEU A 80 5.28 -0.12 28.79
CA LEU A 80 5.79 0.76 27.75
C LEU A 80 4.76 1.83 27.36
N PRO A 81 5.15 3.10 27.28
CA PRO A 81 4.27 4.17 26.82
C PRO A 81 3.88 3.97 25.34
N VAL A 82 2.58 4.03 25.08
CA VAL A 82 2.02 4.05 23.72
C VAL A 82 1.83 5.50 23.30
N TRP A 83 2.36 5.88 22.14
CA TRP A 83 2.22 7.24 21.62
C TRP A 83 1.41 7.25 20.32
N SER A 84 0.37 8.06 20.27
CA SER A 84 -0.53 8.22 19.11
C SER A 84 -0.05 9.28 18.11
N ASP A 85 1.06 9.97 18.39
CA ASP A 85 1.60 11.08 17.59
C ASP A 85 2.65 10.65 16.54
N GLY A 86 2.79 9.33 16.34
CA GLY A 86 3.71 8.74 15.38
C GLY A 86 3.44 9.18 13.94
N LYS A 87 4.51 9.58 13.24
CA LYS A 87 4.50 9.98 11.82
C LYS A 87 5.30 8.97 11.04
N LYS A 88 4.65 8.29 10.09
CA LYS A 88 5.23 7.24 9.25
C LYS A 88 5.74 7.81 7.93
N CYS A 89 6.95 7.41 7.53
CA CYS A 89 7.49 7.67 6.20
C CYS A 89 6.72 6.86 5.16
N VAL A 90 6.26 7.51 4.09
CA VAL A 90 5.48 6.84 3.04
C VAL A 90 6.34 5.88 2.21
N GLN A 91 7.64 6.16 2.04
CA GLN A 91 8.50 5.35 1.17
C GLN A 91 9.02 4.06 1.83
N CYS A 92 9.37 4.10 3.11
CA CYS A 92 9.97 2.94 3.80
C CYS A 92 9.29 2.55 5.12
N GLY A 93 8.27 3.29 5.55
CA GLY A 93 7.53 2.97 6.77
C GLY A 93 8.21 3.34 8.10
N HIS A 94 9.37 4.02 8.07
CA HIS A 94 10.05 4.50 9.29
C HIS A 94 9.18 5.47 10.10
N ILE A 95 9.14 5.32 11.44
CA ILE A 95 8.27 6.12 12.32
C ILE A 95 9.09 7.04 13.23
N ARG A 96 8.67 8.31 13.34
CA ARG A 96 9.18 9.31 14.31
C ARG A 96 8.02 10.10 14.90
N ARG A 97 8.18 10.62 16.13
CA ARG A 97 7.11 11.36 16.82
C ARG A 97 7.00 12.82 16.39
N THR A 98 8.11 13.48 16.06
CA THR A 98 8.10 14.89 15.65
C THR A 98 8.05 15.03 14.13
N ARG A 99 7.48 16.15 13.65
CA ARG A 99 7.48 16.48 12.22
C ARG A 99 8.91 16.75 11.71
N GLU A 100 9.73 17.39 12.52
CA GLU A 100 11.12 17.70 12.18
C GLU A 100 11.93 16.42 11.94
N ASP A 101 11.82 15.45 12.85
CA ASP A 101 12.57 14.19 12.74
C ASP A 101 12.16 13.38 11.51
N ILE A 102 10.86 13.30 11.20
CA ILE A 102 10.41 12.55 10.02
C ILE A 102 10.81 13.26 8.72
N GLN A 103 10.79 14.60 8.70
CA GLN A 103 11.30 15.38 7.56
C GLN A 103 12.80 15.20 7.38
N LYS A 104 13.58 15.21 8.47
CA LYS A 104 15.01 14.92 8.45
C LYS A 104 15.28 13.52 7.90
N HIS A 105 14.53 12.52 8.36
CA HIS A 105 14.61 11.16 7.83
C HIS A 105 14.36 11.13 6.32
N CYS A 106 13.25 11.71 5.85
CA CYS A 106 12.92 11.73 4.42
C CYS A 106 14.00 12.45 3.59
N ARG A 107 14.57 13.54 4.12
CA ARG A 107 15.63 14.28 3.44
C ARG A 107 16.92 13.47 3.33
N VAL A 108 17.35 12.84 4.42
CA VAL A 108 18.66 12.14 4.47
C VAL A 108 18.59 10.79 3.75
N GLN A 109 17.51 10.03 3.93
CA GLN A 109 17.41 8.67 3.42
C GLN A 109 16.84 8.60 2.00
N HIS A 110 15.94 9.52 1.65
CA HIS A 110 15.22 9.49 0.37
C HIS A 110 15.44 10.73 -0.49
N GLY A 111 16.37 11.61 -0.09
CA GLY A 111 16.65 12.85 -0.82
C GLY A 111 15.47 13.81 -0.88
N TRP A 112 14.49 13.70 0.02
CA TRP A 112 13.30 14.55 -0.01
C TRP A 112 13.66 16.01 0.24
N THR A 113 13.21 16.88 -0.67
CA THR A 113 13.37 18.34 -0.59
C THR A 113 12.01 19.00 -0.40
N ASN A 114 11.92 19.99 0.47
CA ASN A 114 10.67 20.72 0.71
C ASN A 114 10.25 21.46 -0.58
N PRO A 115 9.08 21.16 -1.17
CA PRO A 115 8.62 21.82 -2.40
C PRO A 115 8.26 23.29 -2.18
N ARG A 116 8.02 23.73 -0.94
CA ARG A 116 7.84 25.15 -0.62
C ARG A 116 9.22 25.75 -0.32
N GLY A 117 9.70 26.66 -1.16
CA GLY A 117 10.95 27.40 -0.95
C GLY A 117 10.97 28.14 0.39
N ARG A 118 12.16 28.51 0.88
CA ARG A 118 12.30 29.36 2.08
C ARG A 118 11.58 30.68 1.81
N GLY A 119 10.46 30.92 2.50
CA GLY A 119 9.86 32.26 2.55
C GLY A 119 10.88 33.21 3.18
N GLY A 120 11.40 34.15 2.39
CA GLY A 120 12.25 35.22 2.89
C GLY A 120 11.44 36.14 3.81
N LYS A 121 12.04 36.55 4.94
CA LYS A 121 11.50 37.67 5.72
C LYS A 121 11.56 38.92 4.83
N PRO A 122 10.51 39.75 4.69
CA PRO A 122 10.67 41.05 4.05
C PRO A 122 11.74 41.81 4.84
N GLY A 123 12.84 42.14 4.15
CA GLY A 123 13.96 42.86 4.75
C GLY A 123 13.46 44.16 5.35
N ARG A 124 13.87 44.44 6.58
CA ARG A 124 13.72 45.75 7.21
C ARG A 124 14.45 46.77 6.34
N MET A 125 13.71 47.53 5.53
CA MET A 125 14.28 48.67 4.80
C MET A 125 14.84 49.67 5.82
N PRO A 126 16.01 50.27 5.59
CA PRO A 126 16.50 51.34 6.44
C PRO A 126 15.58 52.56 6.30
N ALA A 127 15.27 53.19 7.43
CA ALA A 127 14.45 54.39 7.50
C ALA A 127 15.10 55.52 6.67
N GLY A 128 14.47 55.86 5.55
CA GLY A 128 14.64 57.16 4.87
C GLY A 128 13.71 58.18 5.52
N GLY A 129 14.24 59.37 5.81
CA GLY A 129 13.61 60.36 6.67
C GLY A 129 12.61 61.32 5.99
N LEU A 130 11.84 61.96 6.88
CA LEU A 130 11.27 63.32 6.90
C LEU A 130 10.33 63.83 5.78
N GLY A 131 9.09 64.16 6.23
CA GLY A 131 8.24 65.28 5.79
C GLY A 131 7.44 65.05 4.50
N GLU A 132 6.14 65.34 4.41
CA GLU A 132 5.12 65.95 5.28
C GLU A 132 3.79 65.21 5.06
#